data_AF-A0AA40BMM4-F1
#
_entry.id   AF-A0AA40BMM4-F1
#
_cell.length_a   1.000
_cell.length_b   1.000
_cell.length_c   1.000
_cell.angle_alpha   90.00
_cell.angle_beta   90.00
_cell.angle_gamma   90.00
#
_symmetry.space_group_name_H-M   'P 1'
#
loop_
_entity.id
_entity.type
_entity.pdbx_description
1 polymer ?
#
loop_
_entity_poly.entity_id
_entity_poly.type
_entity_poly.pdbx_seq_one_letter_code
_entity_poly.pdbx_strand_id
1 'polypeptide(L)'
;MNLTIPRLNLLFLIAWLSLLFVAYLNSYDDPSSIFYSESRSYEQRYSKIRAHEADIFLANPPPKPPLSSSSSSAEENKFLCIGIPSINRTTQSFLKHTIGTLVDILTPEERGSIHLVVLLADRPAKKHSAWGEEWLEKVVDEVLVYDDIPPPTETGREKVYKQVPFELVEGRTRGVTRVENMRLDHSLLVETCMRNGAEYFVLVEDDVVAGRDWMRQLKRGLGYVEGESKRKGEEWLYLRLFYSELLMGWNSEEWATYLAWSCVVYAAVLVGFLVARGRRWCCFGKLGRGGGGGNAHLYRYATAMGFGLWLPALIALYFLSGRVSTSRVNPFMWTSHGVREMMNYGCCAQGLLFPRRQLEGVFKLMRYPPYRFPGDMILEGYAGDHGLKKWALDPSVFQHVGFTESSAGPRRAEVWNFSFERMHPKGWLWGS
;
A
#
# COMPACT_ATOMS: atom_id res chain seq x y z
N MET A 1 -11.90 -37.93 -30.84
CA MET A 1 -10.53 -37.72 -31.39
C MET A 1 -9.54 -38.58 -30.62
N ASN A 2 -8.73 -39.40 -31.30
CA ASN A 2 -7.68 -40.18 -30.65
C ASN A 2 -6.54 -39.25 -30.21
N LEU A 3 -6.35 -39.09 -28.89
CA LEU A 3 -5.23 -38.34 -28.33
C LEU A 3 -3.93 -39.16 -28.50
N THR A 4 -3.00 -38.65 -29.29
CA THR A 4 -1.64 -39.20 -29.41
C THR A 4 -0.65 -38.36 -28.60
N ILE A 5 0.50 -38.92 -28.22
CA ILE A 5 1.58 -38.20 -27.50
C ILE A 5 1.96 -36.88 -28.20
N PRO A 6 2.20 -36.86 -29.53
CA PRO A 6 2.57 -35.62 -30.20
C PRO A 6 1.47 -34.55 -30.14
N ARG A 7 0.20 -34.96 -30.20
CA ARG A 7 -0.94 -34.04 -30.06
C ARG A 7 -1.02 -33.46 -28.67
N LEU A 8 -0.81 -34.28 -27.64
CA LEU A 8 -0.75 -33.81 -26.25
C LEU A 8 0.38 -32.80 -26.01
N ASN A 9 1.57 -33.09 -26.55
CA ASN A 9 2.71 -32.16 -26.48
C ASN A 9 2.46 -30.86 -27.24
N LEU A 10 1.84 -30.94 -28.42
CA LEU A 10 1.51 -29.75 -29.20
C LEU A 10 0.48 -28.89 -28.45
N LEU A 11 -0.55 -29.50 -27.86
CA LEU A 11 -1.54 -28.78 -27.06
C LEU A 11 -0.91 -28.12 -25.83
N PHE A 12 -0.03 -28.84 -25.12
CA PHE A 12 0.70 -28.27 -24.00
C PHE A 12 1.59 -27.11 -24.45
N LEU A 13 2.35 -27.27 -25.54
CA LEU A 13 3.23 -26.24 -26.06
C LEU A 13 2.45 -24.97 -26.44
N ILE A 14 1.31 -25.10 -27.12
CA ILE A 14 0.45 -23.96 -27.46
C ILE A 14 -0.06 -23.27 -26.20
N ALA A 15 -0.51 -24.04 -25.19
CA ALA A 15 -0.97 -23.48 -23.92
C ALA A 15 0.16 -22.76 -23.18
N TRP A 16 1.33 -23.38 -23.11
CA TRP A 16 2.51 -22.82 -22.44
C TRP A 16 3.02 -21.56 -23.13
N LEU A 17 3.08 -21.53 -24.47
CA LEU A 17 3.46 -20.34 -25.25
C LEU A 17 2.44 -19.21 -25.08
N SER A 18 1.16 -19.55 -24.99
CA SER A 18 0.11 -18.57 -24.72
C SER A 18 0.28 -17.94 -23.33
N LEU A 19 0.54 -18.76 -22.30
CA LEU A 19 0.85 -18.27 -20.95
C LEU A 19 2.14 -17.44 -20.92
N LEU A 20 3.18 -17.86 -21.65
CA LEU A 20 4.43 -17.11 -21.79
C LEU A 20 4.17 -15.73 -22.41
N PHE A 21 3.36 -15.66 -23.46
CA PHE A 21 2.99 -14.40 -24.10
C PHE A 21 2.17 -13.50 -23.15
N VAL A 22 1.23 -14.07 -22.39
CA VAL A 22 0.48 -13.34 -21.36
C VAL A 22 1.42 -12.80 -20.28
N ALA A 23 2.39 -13.59 -19.81
CA ALA A 23 3.40 -13.15 -18.85
C ALA A 23 4.28 -12.03 -19.40
N TYR A 24 4.73 -12.14 -20.65
CA TYR A 24 5.48 -11.08 -21.34
C TYR A 24 4.71 -9.75 -21.37
N LEU A 25 3.40 -9.80 -21.66
CA LEU A 25 2.57 -8.59 -21.71
C LEU A 25 2.23 -8.02 -20.32
N ASN A 26 2.12 -8.87 -19.29
CA ASN A 26 1.63 -8.48 -17.97
C ASN A 26 2.71 -8.31 -16.91
N SER A 27 3.93 -8.78 -17.13
CA SER A 27 4.98 -8.78 -16.11
C SER A 27 6.13 -7.82 -16.37
N TYR A 28 5.92 -6.81 -17.22
CA TYR A 28 6.94 -5.81 -17.54
C TYR A 28 7.21 -4.82 -16.41
N ASP A 29 6.30 -4.67 -15.45
CA ASP A 29 6.38 -3.77 -14.29
C ASP A 29 6.66 -4.50 -12.99
N ASP A 30 7.14 -5.76 -13.05
CA ASP A 30 7.52 -6.51 -11.87
C ASP A 30 9.04 -6.71 -11.85
N PRO A 31 9.79 -6.10 -10.92
CA PRO A 31 11.24 -6.24 -10.83
C PRO A 31 11.74 -7.68 -10.63
N SER A 32 10.87 -8.58 -10.16
CA SER A 32 11.20 -9.99 -9.96
C SER A 32 10.90 -10.87 -11.19
N SER A 33 10.40 -10.28 -12.28
CA SER A 33 10.11 -10.92 -13.56
C SER A 33 11.28 -10.82 -14.53
N ILE A 34 11.48 -11.84 -15.36
CA ILE A 34 12.45 -11.77 -16.47
C ILE A 34 12.01 -10.80 -17.58
N PHE A 35 10.73 -10.45 -17.61
CA PHE A 35 10.14 -9.54 -18.59
C PHE A 35 10.19 -8.08 -18.15
N TYR A 36 10.77 -7.80 -16.98
CA TYR A 36 10.87 -6.46 -16.40
C TYR A 36 11.49 -5.47 -17.37
N SER A 37 10.87 -4.30 -17.48
CA SER A 37 11.28 -3.22 -18.36
C SER A 37 11.26 -1.91 -17.61
N GLU A 38 12.40 -1.56 -17.03
CA GLU A 38 12.56 -0.37 -16.18
C GLU A 38 12.01 0.92 -16.81
N SER A 39 12.20 1.09 -18.13
CA SER A 39 11.70 2.26 -18.88
C SER A 39 10.18 2.38 -18.90
N ARG A 40 9.45 1.27 -18.74
CA ARG A 40 7.98 1.19 -18.76
C ARG A 40 7.37 1.05 -17.37
N SER A 41 8.10 0.47 -16.41
CA SER A 41 7.56 0.12 -15.09
C SER A 41 7.27 1.33 -14.20
N TYR A 42 8.00 2.43 -14.41
CA TYR A 42 7.97 3.64 -13.60
C TYR A 42 7.10 4.76 -14.21
N GLU A 43 6.27 4.43 -15.19
CA GLU A 43 5.35 5.38 -15.79
C GLU A 43 4.20 5.69 -14.83
N GLN A 44 4.09 6.95 -14.39
CA GLN A 44 2.90 7.44 -13.69
C GLN A 44 1.71 7.46 -14.66
N ARG A 45 0.75 6.57 -14.44
CA ARG A 45 -0.48 6.44 -15.24
C ARG A 45 -1.69 6.84 -14.41
N TYR A 46 -2.00 6.07 -13.38
CA TYR A 46 -3.12 6.34 -12.50
C TYR A 46 -2.84 7.55 -11.61
N SER A 47 -1.60 7.72 -11.15
CA SER A 47 -1.20 8.89 -10.37
C SER A 47 -1.41 10.22 -11.09
N LYS A 48 -1.12 10.29 -12.40
CA LYS A 48 -1.37 11.49 -13.21
C LYS A 48 -2.86 11.80 -13.33
N ILE A 49 -3.69 10.77 -13.48
CA ILE A 49 -5.15 10.92 -13.53
C ILE A 49 -5.66 11.49 -12.20
N ARG A 50 -5.20 10.93 -11.06
CA ARG A 50 -5.58 11.40 -9.72
C ARG A 50 -5.11 12.83 -9.44
N ALA A 51 -3.88 13.18 -9.83
CA ALA A 51 -3.37 14.55 -9.71
C ALA A 51 -4.22 15.55 -10.51
N HIS A 52 -4.60 15.19 -11.74
CA HIS A 52 -5.47 16.03 -12.56
C HIS A 52 -6.89 16.19 -11.98
N GLU A 53 -7.45 15.12 -11.41
CA GLU A 53 -8.75 15.15 -10.72
C GLU A 53 -8.70 16.07 -9.48
N ALA A 54 -7.61 16.03 -8.72
CA ALA A 54 -7.37 16.94 -7.61
C ALA A 54 -7.27 18.40 -8.07
N ASP A 55 -6.61 18.69 -9.20
CA ASP A 55 -6.57 20.05 -9.77
C ASP A 55 -7.97 20.57 -10.11
N ILE A 56 -8.81 19.74 -10.73
CA ILE A 56 -10.19 20.09 -11.06
C ILE A 56 -11.01 20.35 -9.79
N PHE A 57 -10.90 19.48 -8.79
CA PHE A 57 -11.61 19.62 -7.52
C PHE A 57 -11.20 20.91 -6.78
N LEU A 58 -9.91 21.17 -6.67
CA LEU A 58 -9.37 22.32 -5.93
C LEU A 58 -9.55 23.66 -6.66
N ALA A 59 -9.92 23.65 -7.95
CA ALA A 59 -10.31 24.87 -8.65
C ALA A 59 -11.58 25.48 -8.05
N ASN A 60 -12.51 24.65 -7.56
CA ASN A 60 -13.76 25.09 -6.92
C ASN A 60 -14.17 24.11 -5.80
N PRO A 61 -13.45 24.10 -4.65
CA PRO A 61 -13.74 23.15 -3.58
C PRO A 61 -15.11 23.47 -2.94
N PRO A 62 -15.90 22.44 -2.59
CA PRO A 62 -17.15 22.64 -1.87
C PRO A 62 -16.89 23.27 -0.50
N PRO A 63 -17.87 23.97 0.09
CA PRO A 63 -17.75 24.47 1.46
C PRO A 63 -17.44 23.34 2.44
N LYS A 64 -16.60 23.62 3.44
CA LYS A 64 -16.35 22.65 4.52
C LYS A 64 -17.67 22.27 5.19
N PRO A 65 -17.88 20.99 5.53
CA PRO A 65 -18.92 20.64 6.48
C PRO A 65 -18.73 21.49 7.74
N PRO A 66 -19.81 22.03 8.34
CA PRO A 66 -19.68 22.78 9.58
C PRO A 66 -18.97 21.89 10.60
N LEU A 67 -17.93 22.42 11.28
CA LEU A 67 -17.50 21.83 12.54
C LEU A 67 -18.75 21.78 13.41
N SER A 68 -19.09 20.61 13.97
CA SER A 68 -20.22 20.46 14.88
C SER A 68 -19.96 21.28 16.14
N SER A 69 -20.19 22.58 16.05
CA SER A 69 -20.10 23.54 17.13
C SER A 69 -21.46 23.63 17.81
N SER A 70 -21.88 22.57 18.51
CA SER A 70 -22.97 22.68 19.47
C SER A 70 -23.06 21.48 20.41
N SER A 71 -22.95 21.80 21.70
CA SER A 71 -23.59 21.15 22.87
C SER A 71 -23.14 19.75 23.32
N SER A 72 -22.16 19.73 24.23
CA SER A 72 -22.32 19.23 25.61
C SER A 72 -23.04 17.90 25.90
N SER A 73 -23.07 16.92 24.99
CA SER A 73 -23.68 15.61 25.30
C SER A 73 -23.25 14.39 24.47
N ALA A 74 -22.14 14.45 23.74
CA ALA A 74 -21.31 13.29 23.38
C ALA A 74 -20.01 13.84 22.80
N GLU A 75 -18.86 13.32 23.23
CA GLU A 75 -17.62 13.47 22.47
C GLU A 75 -17.86 12.84 21.09
N GLU A 76 -18.19 13.65 20.07
CA GLU A 76 -18.20 13.19 18.68
C GLU A 76 -16.75 12.95 18.26
N ASN A 77 -16.22 11.80 18.67
CA ASN A 77 -14.88 11.35 18.33
C ASN A 77 -14.77 11.28 16.80
N LYS A 78 -13.95 12.14 16.21
CA LYS A 78 -13.62 12.07 14.79
C LYS A 78 -13.07 10.67 14.47
N PHE A 79 -13.38 10.17 13.28
CA PHE A 79 -12.88 8.85 12.88
C PHE A 79 -11.37 8.93 12.59
N LEU A 80 -10.95 9.91 11.79
CA LEU A 80 -9.54 10.12 11.45
C LEU A 80 -9.08 11.54 11.81
N CYS A 81 -7.85 11.64 12.33
CA CYS A 81 -7.07 12.87 12.24
C CYS A 81 -5.89 12.63 11.30
N ILE A 82 -5.83 13.38 10.20
CA ILE A 82 -4.79 13.23 9.17
C ILE A 82 -3.80 14.37 9.33
N GLY A 83 -2.53 14.04 9.60
CA GLY A 83 -1.44 15.01 9.70
C GLY A 83 -0.53 14.95 8.48
N ILE A 84 -0.28 16.11 7.85
CA ILE A 84 0.56 16.24 6.65
C ILE A 84 1.68 17.25 6.93
N PRO A 85 2.94 16.83 7.09
CA PRO A 85 4.08 17.74 7.12
C PRO A 85 4.47 18.11 5.69
N SER A 86 4.77 19.38 5.46
CA SER A 86 5.13 19.88 4.13
C SER A 86 6.27 20.89 4.21
N ILE A 87 7.25 20.72 3.31
CA ILE A 87 8.35 21.65 3.10
C ILE A 87 8.41 21.94 1.60
N ASN A 88 8.57 23.20 1.23
CA ASN A 88 8.55 23.61 -0.16
C ASN A 88 9.72 23.00 -0.94
N ARG A 89 9.39 22.13 -1.90
CA ARG A 89 10.34 21.55 -2.84
C ARG A 89 10.33 22.40 -4.12
N THR A 90 11.50 22.79 -4.61
CA THR A 90 11.67 23.84 -5.64
C THR A 90 11.06 23.52 -7.02
N THR A 91 10.45 22.36 -7.24
CA THR A 91 10.12 21.87 -8.58
C THR A 91 8.63 21.62 -8.84
N GLN A 92 7.80 21.24 -7.84
CA GLN A 92 6.38 20.90 -8.04
C GLN A 92 5.54 21.09 -6.76
N SER A 93 4.26 21.46 -6.90
CA SER A 93 3.31 21.58 -5.77
C SER A 93 2.68 20.23 -5.43
N PHE A 94 3.43 19.38 -4.73
CA PHE A 94 2.97 18.04 -4.34
C PHE A 94 1.82 18.08 -3.32
N LEU A 95 1.93 18.96 -2.32
CA LEU A 95 0.94 19.10 -1.25
C LEU A 95 -0.48 19.32 -1.77
N LYS A 96 -0.62 20.11 -2.85
CA LYS A 96 -1.91 20.39 -3.49
C LYS A 96 -2.57 19.09 -3.98
N HIS A 97 -1.83 18.23 -4.68
CA HIS A 97 -2.35 16.95 -5.16
C HIS A 97 -2.65 15.97 -4.01
N THR A 98 -1.79 15.93 -2.99
CA THR A 98 -2.01 15.10 -1.80
C THR A 98 -3.33 15.46 -1.14
N ILE A 99 -3.52 16.73 -0.79
CA ILE A 99 -4.76 17.21 -0.14
C ILE A 99 -5.97 16.98 -1.04
N GLY A 100 -5.89 17.36 -2.31
CA GLY A 100 -7.01 17.21 -3.24
C GLY A 100 -7.45 15.76 -3.39
N THR A 101 -6.52 14.83 -3.61
CA THR A 101 -6.85 13.40 -3.79
C THR A 101 -7.35 12.71 -2.53
N LEU A 102 -7.02 13.23 -1.34
CA LEU A 102 -7.56 12.73 -0.07
C LEU A 102 -9.04 13.07 0.09
N VAL A 103 -9.51 14.21 -0.44
CA VAL A 103 -10.87 14.72 -0.14
C VAL A 103 -11.82 14.79 -1.34
N ASP A 104 -11.34 14.71 -2.57
CA ASP A 104 -12.12 15.01 -3.79
C ASP A 104 -13.36 14.12 -4.00
N ILE A 105 -13.30 12.86 -3.55
CA ILE A 105 -14.33 11.85 -3.76
C ILE A 105 -15.10 11.52 -2.48
N LEU A 106 -14.69 12.11 -1.35
CA LEU A 106 -15.37 11.87 -0.08
C LEU A 106 -16.78 12.45 -0.10
N THR A 107 -17.73 11.67 0.45
CA THR A 107 -19.06 12.21 0.77
C THR A 107 -18.94 13.30 1.85
N PRO A 108 -19.92 14.22 1.98
CA PRO A 108 -19.91 15.23 3.05
C PRO A 108 -19.79 14.62 4.45
N GLU A 109 -20.42 13.46 4.67
CA GLU A 109 -20.35 12.70 5.93
C GLU A 109 -18.94 12.17 6.18
N GLU A 110 -18.31 11.57 5.16
CA GLU A 110 -16.93 11.09 5.27
C GLU A 110 -15.94 12.23 5.48
N ARG A 111 -16.08 13.33 4.75
CA ARG A 111 -15.26 14.52 4.96
C ARG A 111 -15.45 15.09 6.37
N GLY A 112 -16.68 15.08 6.89
CA GLY A 112 -17.00 15.53 8.26
C GLY A 112 -16.41 14.63 9.36
N SER A 113 -16.13 13.36 9.05
CA SER A 113 -15.49 12.40 9.96
C SER A 113 -13.97 12.54 10.05
N ILE A 114 -13.36 13.36 9.20
CA ILE A 114 -11.90 13.60 9.14
C ILE A 114 -11.58 14.97 9.72
N HIS A 115 -10.53 15.03 10.53
CA HIS A 115 -9.84 16.27 10.89
C HIS A 115 -8.51 16.36 10.13
N LEU A 116 -8.39 17.30 9.20
CA LEU A 116 -7.22 17.43 8.31
C LEU A 116 -6.29 18.56 8.79
N VAL A 117 -5.10 18.19 9.24
CA VAL A 117 -4.07 19.07 9.80
C VAL A 117 -2.86 19.11 8.86
N VAL A 118 -2.44 20.30 8.46
CA VAL A 118 -1.25 20.50 7.62
C VAL A 118 -0.22 21.31 8.38
N LEU A 119 1.03 20.84 8.44
CA LEU A 119 2.15 21.61 8.97
C LEU A 119 2.97 22.17 7.81
N LEU A 120 3.02 23.49 7.69
CA LEU A 120 3.97 24.17 6.80
C LEU A 120 5.27 24.38 7.56
N ALA A 121 6.24 23.49 7.37
CA ALA A 121 7.46 23.42 8.16
C ALA A 121 8.58 24.37 7.68
N ASP A 122 8.41 25.06 6.54
CA ASP A 122 9.33 26.11 6.08
C ASP A 122 9.51 27.22 7.13
N ARG A 123 10.73 27.74 7.22
CA ARG A 123 11.06 28.89 8.07
C ARG A 123 11.73 30.02 7.28
N PRO A 124 11.11 31.21 7.19
CA PRO A 124 9.73 31.50 7.58
C PRO A 124 8.67 30.76 6.75
N ALA A 125 7.51 30.48 7.33
CA ALA A 125 6.42 29.75 6.68
C ALA A 125 5.92 30.41 5.37
N LYS A 126 6.08 31.73 5.24
CA LYS A 126 5.81 32.51 4.01
C LYS A 126 6.59 32.04 2.78
N LYS A 127 7.68 31.28 2.95
CA LYS A 127 8.42 30.68 1.84
C LYS A 127 7.74 29.44 1.27
N HIS A 128 6.79 28.86 1.98
CA HIS A 128 6.05 27.71 1.50
C HIS A 128 5.09 28.14 0.38
N SER A 129 5.10 27.42 -0.76
CA SER A 129 4.27 27.74 -1.92
C SER A 129 2.76 27.69 -1.65
N ALA A 130 2.34 26.87 -0.69
CA ALA A 130 0.96 26.80 -0.21
C ALA A 130 0.56 27.86 0.83
N TRP A 131 1.48 28.73 1.28
CA TRP A 131 1.17 29.76 2.28
C TRP A 131 0.16 30.79 1.73
N GLY A 132 -0.93 30.99 2.45
CA GLY A 132 -1.96 31.98 2.11
C GLY A 132 -2.82 31.60 0.89
N GLU A 133 -2.70 30.37 0.40
CA GLU A 133 -3.48 29.88 -0.73
C GLU A 133 -4.94 29.61 -0.35
N GLU A 134 -5.88 30.12 -1.14
CA GLU A 134 -7.31 30.02 -0.88
C GLU A 134 -7.81 28.55 -0.88
N TRP A 135 -7.26 27.72 -1.76
CA TRP A 135 -7.63 26.30 -1.85
C TRP A 135 -7.26 25.54 -0.56
N LEU A 136 -6.14 25.89 0.09
CA LEU A 136 -5.69 25.25 1.32
C LEU A 136 -6.67 25.59 2.44
N GLU A 137 -6.94 26.88 2.61
CA GLU A 137 -7.86 27.41 3.63
C GLU A 137 -9.28 26.89 3.48
N LYS A 138 -9.76 26.62 2.26
CA LYS A 138 -11.10 26.06 2.03
C LYS A 138 -11.20 24.57 2.32
N VAL A 139 -10.10 23.83 2.30
CA VAL A 139 -10.14 22.36 2.36
C VAL A 139 -9.70 21.80 3.70
N VAL A 140 -8.65 22.35 4.33
CA VAL A 140 -8.06 21.78 5.55
C VAL A 140 -8.70 22.34 6.81
N ASP A 141 -8.67 21.61 7.92
CA ASP A 141 -9.29 22.07 9.16
C ASP A 141 -8.32 22.92 10.01
N GLU A 142 -7.03 22.64 9.92
CA GLU A 142 -5.98 23.34 10.65
C GLU A 142 -4.69 23.42 9.84
N VAL A 143 -4.05 24.60 9.84
CA VAL A 143 -2.70 24.80 9.29
C VAL A 143 -1.78 25.21 10.43
N LEU A 144 -0.82 24.34 10.76
CA LEU A 144 0.22 24.62 11.75
C LEU A 144 1.38 25.33 11.07
N VAL A 145 1.89 26.36 11.73
CA VAL A 145 3.06 27.12 11.30
C VAL A 145 3.93 27.42 12.51
N TYR A 146 5.25 27.38 12.33
CA TYR A 146 6.15 27.71 13.43
C TYR A 146 6.06 29.18 13.81
N ASP A 147 6.37 29.48 15.06
CA ASP A 147 6.26 30.78 15.72
C ASP A 147 7.30 31.83 15.26
N ASP A 148 7.80 31.75 14.02
CA ASP A 148 8.74 32.75 13.48
C ASP A 148 8.08 34.02 12.95
N ILE A 149 6.83 33.96 12.49
CA ILE A 149 6.08 35.12 11.98
C ILE A 149 4.61 35.03 12.42
N PRO A 150 3.95 36.14 12.81
CA PRO A 150 2.50 36.18 13.04
C PRO A 150 1.70 35.63 11.83
N PRO A 151 0.58 34.92 12.07
CA PRO A 151 -0.27 34.39 11.02
C PRO A 151 -0.83 35.53 10.13
N PRO A 152 -1.33 35.22 8.91
CA PRO A 152 -1.92 36.24 8.05
C PRO A 152 -3.07 36.97 8.76
N THR A 153 -2.90 38.27 9.02
CA THR A 153 -3.84 39.14 9.75
C THR A 153 -4.99 39.70 8.89
N GLU A 154 -5.12 39.27 7.64
CA GLU A 154 -6.22 39.71 6.77
C GLU A 154 -7.47 38.85 6.99
N THR A 155 -8.44 39.44 7.68
CA THR A 155 -9.88 39.10 7.77
C THR A 155 -10.24 37.62 7.57
N GLY A 156 -10.41 36.88 8.68
CA GLY A 156 -10.99 35.53 8.71
C GLY A 156 -9.99 34.38 8.54
N ARG A 157 -8.79 34.65 7.99
CA ARG A 157 -7.70 33.68 7.80
C ARG A 157 -7.06 33.19 9.11
N GLU A 158 -7.12 34.01 10.16
CA GLU A 158 -6.57 33.71 11.50
C GLU A 158 -7.16 32.46 12.16
N LYS A 159 -8.33 31.97 11.73
CA LYS A 159 -8.98 30.81 12.37
C LYS A 159 -8.37 29.46 11.96
N VAL A 160 -7.81 29.38 10.75
CA VAL A 160 -7.26 28.12 10.22
C VAL A 160 -5.78 27.98 10.56
N TYR A 161 -5.03 29.08 10.52
CA TYR A 161 -3.61 29.09 10.85
C TYR A 161 -3.38 29.14 12.37
N LYS A 162 -2.63 28.18 12.90
CA LYS A 162 -2.23 28.17 14.31
C LYS A 162 -0.72 28.15 14.44
N GLN A 163 -0.21 29.01 15.32
CA GLN A 163 1.21 29.04 15.65
C GLN A 163 1.56 27.94 16.65
N VAL A 164 2.72 27.34 16.45
CA VAL A 164 3.29 26.32 17.33
C VAL A 164 4.76 26.62 17.60
N PRO A 165 5.30 26.27 18.78
CA PRO A 165 6.72 26.47 19.07
C PRO A 165 7.61 25.71 18.09
N PHE A 166 8.66 26.35 17.56
CA PHE A 166 9.68 25.63 16.81
C PHE A 166 10.49 24.67 17.69
N GLU A 167 10.79 25.12 18.91
CA GLU A 167 11.50 24.34 19.92
C GLU A 167 10.52 23.46 20.69
N LEU A 168 10.28 22.27 20.14
CA LEU A 168 9.30 21.31 20.64
C LEU A 168 9.73 20.56 21.91
N VAL A 169 10.98 20.72 22.35
CA VAL A 169 11.51 20.11 23.57
C VAL A 169 12.11 21.20 24.44
N GLU A 170 11.56 21.37 25.64
CA GLU A 170 12.01 22.37 26.59
C GLU A 170 13.50 22.22 26.92
N GLY A 171 14.23 23.34 26.88
CA GLY A 171 15.67 23.37 27.17
C GLY A 171 16.57 22.70 26.11
N ARG A 172 16.02 22.26 24.97
CA ARG A 172 16.79 21.60 23.91
C ARG A 172 16.55 22.27 22.55
N THR A 173 17.60 22.92 22.04
CA THR A 173 17.60 23.44 20.67
C THR A 173 17.49 22.31 19.66
N ARG A 174 16.61 22.48 18.69
CA ARG A 174 16.41 21.61 17.54
C ARG A 174 17.67 21.56 16.68
N GLY A 175 18.14 20.36 16.37
CA GLY A 175 19.31 20.18 15.53
C GLY A 175 19.08 20.58 14.07
N VAL A 176 20.16 20.58 13.29
CA VAL A 176 20.16 20.96 11.87
C VAL A 176 19.92 19.79 10.91
N THR A 177 19.80 18.56 11.43
CA THR A 177 19.70 17.37 10.58
C THR A 177 18.28 17.19 10.06
N ARG A 178 18.14 16.85 8.76
CA ARG A 178 16.84 16.58 8.13
C ARG A 178 16.04 15.51 8.89
N VAL A 179 16.70 14.44 9.32
CA VAL A 179 16.07 13.32 10.03
C VAL A 179 15.47 13.75 11.37
N GLU A 180 16.21 14.53 12.15
CA GLU A 180 15.70 15.07 13.41
C GLU A 180 14.53 16.03 13.17
N ASN A 181 14.64 16.90 12.17
CA ASN A 181 13.60 17.86 11.84
C ASN A 181 12.30 17.15 11.43
N MET A 182 12.37 16.25 10.45
CA MET A 182 11.21 15.47 10.00
C MET A 182 10.53 14.73 11.16
N ARG A 183 11.32 14.08 12.03
CA ARG A 183 10.76 13.36 13.19
C ARG A 183 10.04 14.29 14.17
N LEU A 184 10.60 15.47 14.42
CA LEU A 184 9.98 16.47 15.30
C LEU A 184 8.70 17.04 14.67
N ASP A 185 8.69 17.30 13.36
CA ASP A 185 7.49 17.69 12.60
C ASP A 185 6.39 16.63 12.74
N HIS A 186 6.73 15.35 12.60
CA HIS A 186 5.79 14.25 12.76
C HIS A 186 5.26 14.19 14.20
N SER A 187 6.13 14.34 15.20
CA SER A 187 5.74 14.32 16.60
C SER A 187 4.75 15.43 16.97
N LEU A 188 4.86 16.60 16.32
CA LEU A 188 3.91 17.71 16.50
C LEU A 188 2.55 17.35 15.92
N LEU A 189 2.50 16.73 14.74
CA LEU A 189 1.23 16.27 14.14
C LEU A 189 0.57 15.18 14.99
N VAL A 190 1.35 14.23 15.52
CA VAL A 190 0.85 13.22 16.47
C VAL A 190 0.24 13.90 17.70
N GLU A 191 0.96 14.83 18.32
CA GLU A 191 0.50 15.58 19.50
C GLU A 191 -0.80 16.35 19.24
N THR A 192 -0.88 17.04 18.09
CA THR A 192 -2.08 17.78 17.67
C THR A 192 -3.27 16.84 17.49
N CYS A 193 -3.07 15.71 16.81
CA CYS A 193 -4.13 14.73 16.59
C CYS A 193 -4.56 13.98 17.85
N MET A 194 -3.64 13.74 18.80
CA MET A 194 -3.97 13.18 20.12
C MET A 194 -4.94 14.07 20.89
N ARG A 195 -4.76 15.40 20.82
CA ARG A 195 -5.65 16.38 21.47
C ARG A 195 -7.03 16.48 20.83
N ASN A 196 -7.12 16.22 19.52
CA ASN A 196 -8.39 16.25 18.78
C ASN A 196 -9.34 15.11 19.18
N GLY A 197 -8.81 14.01 19.69
CA GLY A 197 -9.61 12.89 20.16
C GLY A 197 -10.05 11.89 19.09
N ALA A 198 -9.47 11.95 17.88
CA ALA A 198 -9.81 11.01 16.82
C ALA A 198 -9.49 9.55 17.17
N GLU A 199 -10.25 8.60 16.63
CA GLU A 199 -10.04 7.15 16.85
C GLU A 199 -8.72 6.67 16.26
N TYR A 200 -8.35 7.20 15.09
CA TYR A 200 -7.08 6.91 14.43
C TYR A 200 -6.37 8.20 14.00
N PHE A 201 -5.04 8.18 14.07
CA PHE A 201 -4.17 9.17 13.47
C PHE A 201 -3.60 8.62 12.16
N VAL A 202 -3.56 9.42 11.10
CA VAL A 202 -2.90 9.06 9.85
C VAL A 202 -1.82 10.09 9.56
N LEU A 203 -0.56 9.65 9.56
CA LEU A 203 0.56 10.42 9.06
C LEU A 203 0.64 10.22 7.54
N VAL A 204 0.63 11.30 6.78
CA VAL A 204 0.70 11.28 5.31
C VAL A 204 1.75 12.26 4.85
N GLU A 205 2.67 11.84 3.99
CA GLU A 205 3.69 12.73 3.41
C GLU A 205 3.07 13.69 2.37
N ASP A 206 3.73 14.82 2.10
CA ASP A 206 3.25 15.83 1.15
C ASP A 206 3.27 15.40 -0.32
N ASP A 207 3.91 14.26 -0.63
CA ASP A 207 4.20 13.77 -1.98
C ASP A 207 3.53 12.43 -2.32
N VAL A 208 2.26 12.29 -1.92
CA VAL A 208 1.44 11.13 -2.24
C VAL A 208 0.19 11.48 -3.06
N VAL A 209 -0.36 10.49 -3.75
CA VAL A 209 -1.71 10.56 -4.32
C VAL A 209 -2.54 9.41 -3.81
N ALA A 210 -3.78 9.71 -3.43
CA ALA A 210 -4.72 8.71 -2.96
C ALA A 210 -5.58 8.16 -4.10
N GLY A 211 -5.82 6.85 -4.11
CA GLY A 211 -6.77 6.20 -5.00
C GLY A 211 -8.21 6.58 -4.65
N ARG A 212 -9.12 6.55 -5.64
CA ARG A 212 -10.51 7.02 -5.47
C ARG A 212 -11.27 6.35 -4.30
N ASP A 213 -10.94 5.09 -4.02
CA ASP A 213 -11.65 4.25 -3.07
C ASP A 213 -10.90 4.08 -1.73
N TRP A 214 -9.90 4.93 -1.47
CA TRP A 214 -8.99 4.77 -0.33
C TRP A 214 -9.73 4.67 1.01
N MET A 215 -10.73 5.52 1.26
CA MET A 215 -11.50 5.54 2.52
C MET A 215 -12.32 4.25 2.70
N ARG A 216 -12.93 3.75 1.62
CA ARG A 216 -13.71 2.49 1.67
C ARG A 216 -12.81 1.29 1.94
N GLN A 217 -11.65 1.23 1.28
CA GLN A 217 -10.67 0.17 1.50
C GLN A 217 -10.07 0.25 2.92
N LEU A 218 -9.81 1.47 3.41
CA LEU A 218 -9.35 1.70 4.78
C LEU A 218 -10.33 1.17 5.82
N LYS A 219 -11.61 1.56 5.74
CA LYS A 219 -12.65 1.10 6.67
C LYS A 219 -12.79 -0.44 6.66
N ARG A 220 -12.77 -1.05 5.47
CA ARG A 220 -12.82 -2.51 5.32
C ARG A 220 -11.61 -3.19 5.97
N GLY A 221 -10.42 -2.68 5.70
CA GLY A 221 -9.18 -3.21 6.26
C GLY A 221 -9.11 -3.08 7.77
N LEU A 222 -9.48 -1.92 8.32
CA LEU A 222 -9.56 -1.69 9.77
C LEU A 222 -10.56 -2.64 10.44
N GLY A 223 -11.72 -2.88 9.83
CA GLY A 223 -12.69 -3.84 10.36
C GLY A 223 -12.12 -5.25 10.51
N TYR A 224 -11.27 -5.69 9.58
CA TYR A 224 -10.56 -6.95 9.69
C TYR A 224 -9.45 -6.90 10.74
N VAL A 225 -8.57 -5.90 10.71
CA VAL A 225 -7.43 -5.79 11.62
C VAL A 225 -7.89 -5.72 13.08
N GLU A 226 -8.91 -4.92 13.38
CA GLU A 226 -9.49 -4.82 14.73
C GLU A 226 -10.19 -6.12 15.15
N GLY A 227 -10.90 -6.79 14.22
CA GLY A 227 -11.51 -8.09 14.50
C GLY A 227 -10.48 -9.18 14.82
N GLU A 228 -9.40 -9.22 14.04
CA GLU A 228 -8.32 -10.19 14.19
C GLU A 228 -7.50 -9.95 15.46
N SER A 229 -7.20 -8.68 15.76
CA SER A 229 -6.57 -8.24 17.01
C SER A 229 -7.34 -8.76 18.23
N LYS A 230 -8.66 -8.50 18.27
CA LYS A 230 -9.54 -8.98 19.35
C LYS A 230 -9.60 -10.50 19.43
N ARG A 231 -9.65 -11.19 18.28
CA ARG A 231 -9.76 -12.65 18.22
C ARG A 231 -8.50 -13.35 18.74
N LYS A 232 -7.32 -12.82 18.42
CA LYS A 232 -6.04 -13.40 18.84
C LYS A 232 -5.52 -12.86 20.17
N GLY A 233 -6.06 -11.73 20.64
CA GLY A 233 -5.51 -10.99 21.77
C GLY A 233 -4.14 -10.37 21.45
N GLU A 234 -3.88 -10.06 20.19
CA GLU A 234 -2.62 -9.49 19.71
C GLU A 234 -2.82 -8.03 19.31
N GLU A 235 -2.09 -7.12 19.93
CA GLU A 235 -2.14 -5.70 19.59
C GLU A 235 -1.35 -5.37 18.32
N TRP A 236 -1.65 -4.21 17.72
CA TRP A 236 -0.98 -3.74 16.50
C TRP A 236 -0.56 -2.28 16.61
N LEU A 237 0.56 -1.93 15.95
CA LEU A 237 1.15 -0.60 15.98
C LEU A 237 0.58 0.30 14.90
N TYR A 238 0.65 -0.14 13.65
CA TYR A 238 0.23 0.66 12.50
C TYR A 238 -0.38 -0.18 11.37
N LEU A 239 -1.12 0.51 10.50
CA LEU A 239 -1.59 0.04 9.20
C LEU A 239 -1.02 0.96 8.11
N ARG A 240 -0.22 0.39 7.21
CA ARG A 240 0.34 1.08 6.04
C ARG A 240 -0.72 1.28 4.97
N LEU A 241 -0.85 2.51 4.50
CA LEU A 241 -1.66 2.90 3.34
C LEU A 241 -0.85 2.88 2.04
N PHE A 242 0.48 2.85 2.20
CA PHE A 242 1.46 2.70 1.14
C PHE A 242 2.55 1.69 1.53
N TYR A 243 3.00 0.89 0.57
CA TYR A 243 4.23 0.13 0.66
C TYR A 243 4.87 -0.01 -0.73
N SER A 244 6.20 -0.07 -0.76
CA SER A 244 6.97 -0.30 -1.98
C SER A 244 6.89 -1.77 -2.39
N GLU A 245 6.47 -2.03 -3.63
CA GLU A 245 6.43 -3.40 -4.18
C GLU A 245 7.81 -3.89 -4.61
N LEU A 246 8.81 -2.99 -4.67
CA LEU A 246 10.21 -3.34 -4.94
C LEU A 246 10.76 -4.35 -3.93
N LEU A 247 10.29 -4.29 -2.67
CA LEU A 247 10.74 -5.17 -1.58
C LEU A 247 9.97 -6.50 -1.52
N MET A 248 9.04 -6.73 -2.46
CA MET A 248 8.13 -7.89 -2.45
C MET A 248 8.45 -8.92 -3.52
N GLY A 249 9.72 -9.00 -3.93
CA GLY A 249 10.19 -10.01 -4.88
C GLY A 249 10.24 -11.42 -4.29
N TRP A 250 10.84 -12.33 -5.06
CA TRP A 250 11.18 -13.67 -4.61
C TRP A 250 12.31 -13.60 -3.58
N ASN A 251 11.93 -13.45 -2.31
CA ASN A 251 12.85 -13.35 -1.17
C ASN A 251 13.38 -14.72 -0.77
N SER A 252 14.69 -14.81 -0.52
CA SER A 252 15.37 -16.07 -0.19
C SER A 252 14.91 -16.65 1.15
N GLU A 253 14.46 -15.80 2.06
CA GLU A 253 13.95 -16.11 3.40
C GLU A 253 12.69 -16.98 3.35
N GLU A 254 11.93 -16.90 2.26
CA GLU A 254 10.67 -17.62 2.08
C GLU A 254 10.82 -18.87 1.19
N TRP A 255 12.06 -19.31 0.89
CA TRP A 255 12.32 -20.46 0.02
C TRP A 255 11.57 -21.73 0.45
N ALA A 256 11.48 -21.97 1.76
CA ALA A 256 10.78 -23.12 2.32
C ALA A 256 9.27 -23.07 2.00
N THR A 257 8.67 -21.88 2.06
CA THR A 257 7.27 -21.64 1.70
C THR A 257 7.06 -21.88 0.21
N TYR A 258 7.95 -21.36 -0.65
CA TYR A 258 7.86 -21.58 -2.10
C TYR A 258 7.98 -23.06 -2.48
N LEU A 259 8.92 -23.77 -1.83
CA LEU A 259 9.10 -25.20 -2.03
C LEU A 259 7.88 -25.98 -1.54
N ALA A 260 7.35 -25.65 -0.36
CA ALA A 260 6.16 -26.29 0.18
C ALA A 260 4.96 -26.16 -0.78
N TRP A 261 4.71 -24.96 -1.31
CA TRP A 261 3.65 -24.75 -2.30
C TRP A 261 3.89 -25.52 -3.60
N SER A 262 5.13 -25.56 -4.07
CA SER A 262 5.51 -26.37 -5.23
C SER A 262 5.19 -27.85 -4.96
N CYS A 263 5.60 -28.40 -3.81
CA CYS A 263 5.30 -29.76 -3.39
C CYS A 263 3.79 -30.03 -3.26
N VAL A 264 3.00 -29.09 -2.74
CA VAL A 264 1.54 -29.20 -2.66
C VAL A 264 0.92 -29.29 -4.05
N VAL A 265 1.38 -28.50 -5.02
CA VAL A 265 0.91 -28.57 -6.40
C VAL A 265 1.26 -29.94 -7.01
N TYR A 266 2.49 -30.43 -6.82
CA TYR A 266 2.88 -31.78 -7.25
C TYR A 266 1.99 -32.86 -6.63
N ALA A 267 1.74 -32.79 -5.32
CA ALA A 267 0.88 -33.73 -4.61
C ALA A 267 -0.56 -33.68 -5.12
N ALA A 268 -1.12 -32.49 -5.35
CA ALA A 268 -2.48 -32.33 -5.87
C ALA A 268 -2.62 -32.93 -7.28
N VAL A 269 -1.65 -32.69 -8.18
CA VAL A 269 -1.63 -33.29 -9.53
C VAL A 269 -1.48 -34.81 -9.44
N LEU A 270 -0.66 -35.32 -8.52
CA LEU A 270 -0.51 -36.76 -8.26
C LEU A 270 -1.80 -37.40 -7.75
N VAL A 271 -2.47 -36.79 -6.77
CA VAL A 271 -3.75 -37.28 -6.26
C VAL A 271 -4.81 -37.27 -7.36
N GLY A 272 -4.94 -36.17 -8.12
CA GLY A 272 -5.86 -36.08 -9.25
C GLY A 272 -5.60 -37.18 -10.29
N PHE A 273 -4.32 -37.46 -10.56
CA PHE A 273 -3.90 -38.54 -11.44
C PHE A 273 -4.29 -39.92 -10.89
N LEU A 274 -4.03 -40.21 -9.61
CA LEU A 274 -4.38 -41.48 -8.97
C LEU A 274 -5.89 -41.71 -8.93
N VAL A 275 -6.68 -40.67 -8.66
CA VAL A 275 -8.15 -40.72 -8.69
C VAL A 275 -8.67 -41.00 -10.10
N ALA A 276 -8.11 -40.32 -11.12
CA ALA A 276 -8.47 -40.58 -12.52
C ALA A 276 -8.14 -42.03 -12.94
N ARG A 277 -7.01 -42.57 -12.45
CA ARG A 277 -6.65 -43.99 -12.63
C ARG A 277 -7.65 -44.91 -11.96
N GLY A 278 -7.97 -44.69 -10.68
CA GLY A 278 -8.91 -45.49 -9.90
C GLY A 278 -10.31 -45.50 -10.49
N ARG A 279 -10.81 -44.35 -10.96
CA ARG A 279 -12.11 -44.23 -11.64
C ARG A 279 -12.14 -44.94 -12.99
N ARG A 280 -11.08 -44.83 -13.80
CA ARG A 280 -10.96 -45.63 -15.04
C ARG A 280 -10.93 -47.12 -14.74
N TRP A 281 -10.27 -47.52 -13.66
CA TRP A 281 -10.22 -48.92 -13.24
C TRP A 281 -11.59 -49.44 -12.76
N CYS A 282 -12.38 -48.61 -12.07
CA CYS A 282 -13.74 -48.95 -11.63
C CYS A 282 -14.76 -48.95 -12.78
N CYS A 283 -14.72 -47.97 -13.69
CA CYS A 283 -15.69 -47.86 -14.79
C CYS A 283 -15.39 -48.80 -15.96
N PHE A 284 -14.12 -49.12 -16.25
CA PHE A 284 -13.73 -50.07 -17.31
C PHE A 284 -13.42 -51.48 -16.78
N GLY A 285 -13.46 -51.71 -15.47
CA GLY A 285 -13.24 -53.03 -14.86
C GLY A 285 -14.26 -54.10 -15.26
N LYS A 286 -15.36 -53.73 -15.93
CA LYS A 286 -16.36 -54.68 -16.47
C LYS A 286 -16.25 -54.94 -17.98
N LEU A 287 -15.46 -54.17 -18.74
CA LEU A 287 -15.22 -54.39 -20.18
C LEU A 287 -13.71 -54.26 -20.48
N GLY A 288 -12.97 -55.37 -20.49
CA GLY A 288 -11.62 -55.36 -21.06
C GLY A 288 -10.61 -56.27 -20.39
N ARG A 289 -10.89 -57.58 -20.35
CA ARG A 289 -9.85 -58.60 -20.12
C ARG A 289 -9.12 -59.00 -21.41
N GLY A 290 -9.31 -58.26 -22.51
CA GLY A 290 -8.67 -58.50 -23.80
C GLY A 290 -8.32 -57.21 -24.54
N GLY A 291 -7.02 -57.01 -24.82
CA GLY A 291 -6.50 -56.00 -25.75
C GLY A 291 -6.18 -54.63 -25.14
N GLY A 292 -4.93 -54.39 -24.71
CA GLY A 292 -4.58 -53.09 -24.13
C GLY A 292 -3.10 -52.73 -23.93
N GLY A 293 -2.15 -53.35 -24.64
CA GLY A 293 -0.72 -53.04 -24.50
C GLY A 293 -0.33 -51.60 -24.92
N GLY A 294 -0.95 -51.06 -25.99
CA GLY A 294 -0.63 -49.74 -26.53
C GLY A 294 -1.07 -48.56 -25.65
N ASN A 295 -2.19 -48.70 -24.93
CA ASN A 295 -2.72 -47.64 -24.05
C ASN A 295 -1.92 -47.50 -22.75
N ALA A 296 -1.30 -48.57 -22.26
CA ALA A 296 -0.48 -48.54 -21.05
C ALA A 296 0.84 -47.79 -21.28
N HIS A 297 1.48 -47.97 -22.44
CA HIS A 297 2.71 -47.26 -22.79
C HIS A 297 2.47 -45.76 -23.01
N LEU A 298 1.41 -45.41 -23.75
CA LEU A 298 0.94 -44.04 -23.93
C LEU A 298 0.70 -43.34 -22.58
N TYR A 299 0.04 -44.04 -21.66
CA TYR A 299 -0.26 -43.53 -20.33
C TYR A 299 0.99 -43.30 -19.46
N ARG A 300 1.92 -44.27 -19.43
CA ARG A 300 3.20 -44.12 -18.69
C ARG A 300 4.02 -42.96 -19.22
N TYR A 301 4.11 -42.83 -20.54
CA TYR A 301 4.85 -41.74 -21.16
C TYR A 301 4.21 -40.37 -20.89
N ALA A 302 2.89 -40.25 -21.07
CA ALA A 302 2.17 -39.01 -20.72
C ALA A 302 2.33 -38.63 -19.24
N THR A 303 2.39 -39.62 -18.34
CA THR A 303 2.66 -39.41 -16.92
C THR A 303 4.07 -38.87 -16.69
N ALA A 304 5.08 -39.51 -17.30
CA ALA A 304 6.47 -39.08 -17.21
C ALA A 304 6.65 -37.65 -17.75
N MET A 305 5.99 -37.29 -18.86
CA MET A 305 6.01 -35.93 -19.39
C MET A 305 5.29 -34.93 -18.48
N GLY A 306 4.13 -35.31 -17.92
CA GLY A 306 3.37 -34.47 -17.01
C GLY A 306 4.20 -34.04 -15.80
N PHE A 307 4.81 -35.00 -15.10
CA PHE A 307 5.59 -34.74 -13.89
C PHE A 307 7.04 -34.30 -14.16
N GLY A 308 7.65 -34.78 -15.24
CA GLY A 308 9.07 -34.51 -15.55
C GLY A 308 9.32 -33.31 -16.46
N LEU A 309 8.30 -32.80 -17.16
CA LEU A 309 8.46 -31.68 -18.09
C LEU A 309 7.38 -30.60 -17.93
N TRP A 310 6.11 -30.97 -18.05
CA TRP A 310 5.02 -29.99 -18.13
C TRP A 310 4.84 -29.23 -16.82
N LEU A 311 4.76 -29.94 -15.70
CA LEU A 311 4.61 -29.32 -14.39
C LEU A 311 5.84 -28.47 -13.99
N PRO A 312 7.09 -28.96 -14.12
CA PRO A 312 8.27 -28.11 -13.98
C PRO A 312 8.24 -26.85 -14.84
N ALA A 313 7.83 -26.95 -16.12
CA ALA A 313 7.80 -25.81 -17.03
C ALA A 313 6.73 -24.76 -16.65
N LEU A 314 5.60 -25.18 -16.09
CA LEU A 314 4.57 -24.28 -15.56
C LEU A 314 5.04 -23.59 -14.27
N ILE A 315 5.69 -24.33 -13.36
CA ILE A 315 6.27 -23.77 -12.14
C ILE A 315 7.38 -22.78 -12.49
N ALA A 316 8.26 -23.14 -13.42
CA ALA A 316 9.30 -22.22 -13.90
C ALA A 316 8.67 -20.93 -14.46
N LEU A 317 7.65 -21.05 -15.31
CA LEU A 317 6.97 -19.87 -15.85
C LEU A 317 6.33 -19.00 -14.75
N TYR A 318 5.78 -19.60 -13.69
CA TYR A 318 5.24 -18.87 -12.54
C TYR A 318 6.33 -18.01 -11.87
N PHE A 319 7.50 -18.57 -11.57
CA PHE A 319 8.61 -17.78 -10.99
C PHE A 319 9.17 -16.74 -11.96
N LEU A 320 9.34 -17.10 -13.24
CA LEU A 320 9.84 -16.20 -14.29
C LEU A 320 8.91 -15.00 -14.52
N SER A 321 7.61 -15.17 -14.28
CA SER A 321 6.61 -14.09 -14.42
C SER A 321 6.68 -13.04 -13.31
N GLY A 322 7.44 -13.30 -12.24
CA GLY A 322 7.57 -12.40 -11.09
C GLY A 322 6.44 -12.53 -10.05
N ARG A 323 6.78 -12.23 -8.80
CA ARG A 323 5.89 -12.39 -7.64
C ARG A 323 4.74 -11.37 -7.63
N VAL A 324 5.01 -10.11 -7.93
CA VAL A 324 3.98 -9.05 -7.94
C VAL A 324 2.97 -9.34 -9.04
N SER A 325 3.43 -9.66 -10.25
CA SER A 325 2.59 -10.01 -11.39
C SER A 325 1.74 -11.25 -11.15
N THR A 326 2.33 -12.31 -10.60
CA THR A 326 1.57 -13.52 -10.27
C THR A 326 0.59 -13.30 -9.14
N SER A 327 0.94 -12.50 -8.11
CA SER A 327 0.02 -12.16 -7.02
C SER A 327 -1.23 -11.41 -7.50
N ARG A 328 -1.09 -10.54 -8.51
CA ARG A 328 -2.22 -9.79 -9.12
C ARG A 328 -3.23 -10.68 -9.85
N VAL A 329 -2.78 -11.78 -10.44
CA VAL A 329 -3.64 -12.70 -11.22
C VAL A 329 -4.03 -13.96 -10.45
N ASN A 330 -3.40 -14.23 -9.31
CA ASN A 330 -3.65 -15.42 -8.53
C ASN A 330 -4.81 -15.20 -7.53
N PRO A 331 -6.01 -15.77 -7.77
CA PRO A 331 -7.15 -15.57 -6.90
C PRO A 331 -6.93 -16.16 -5.49
N PHE A 332 -5.99 -17.11 -5.34
CA PHE A 332 -5.68 -17.71 -4.04
C PHE A 332 -4.75 -16.85 -3.18
N MET A 333 -4.03 -15.90 -3.77
CA MET A 333 -3.23 -14.91 -3.04
C MET A 333 -4.02 -13.63 -2.76
N TRP A 334 -5.21 -13.48 -3.35
CA TRP A 334 -5.99 -12.27 -3.17
C TRP A 334 -6.59 -12.26 -1.76
N THR A 335 -6.14 -11.32 -0.93
CA THR A 335 -6.67 -11.14 0.42
C THR A 335 -8.09 -10.59 0.29
N SER A 336 -9.08 -11.46 0.46
CA SER A 336 -10.50 -11.07 0.41
C SER A 336 -10.87 -10.02 1.46
N HIS A 337 -10.02 -9.77 2.45
CA HIS A 337 -10.18 -8.75 3.48
C HIS A 337 -9.42 -7.45 3.18
N GLY A 338 -8.55 -7.42 2.17
CA GLY A 338 -7.85 -6.21 1.73
C GLY A 338 -6.70 -5.75 2.63
N VAL A 339 -6.20 -6.61 3.51
CA VAL A 339 -5.03 -6.33 4.36
C VAL A 339 -4.11 -7.53 4.45
N ARG A 340 -2.86 -7.28 4.82
CA ARG A 340 -1.85 -8.30 5.07
C ARG A 340 -1.00 -7.94 6.27
N GLU A 341 -0.60 -8.95 7.04
CA GLU A 341 0.37 -8.78 8.12
C GLU A 341 1.76 -8.58 7.52
N MET A 342 2.51 -7.61 8.05
CA MET A 342 3.89 -7.32 7.64
C MET A 342 4.84 -7.82 8.71
N MET A 343 5.55 -8.91 8.45
CA MET A 343 6.44 -9.52 9.44
C MET A 343 7.72 -8.71 9.61
N ASN A 344 8.52 -8.58 8.54
CA ASN A 344 9.78 -7.84 8.52
C ASN A 344 9.88 -7.05 7.21
N TYR A 345 10.59 -5.92 7.19
CA TYR A 345 10.92 -5.11 5.99
C TYR A 345 9.83 -4.15 5.45
N GLY A 346 9.16 -3.39 6.34
CA GLY A 346 8.42 -2.21 5.90
C GLY A 346 9.37 -1.02 5.67
N CYS A 347 9.69 -0.68 4.42
CA CYS A 347 10.22 0.66 4.12
C CYS A 347 9.07 1.65 3.93
N CYS A 348 9.36 2.88 4.33
CA CYS A 348 8.87 4.14 3.80
C CYS A 348 7.53 4.59 4.44
N ALA A 349 7.48 5.81 4.99
CA ALA A 349 6.36 6.32 5.81
C ALA A 349 5.34 7.19 5.07
N GLN A 350 5.17 7.03 3.75
CA GLN A 350 4.26 7.83 2.91
C GLN A 350 2.81 7.89 3.43
N GLY A 351 2.35 6.84 4.11
CA GLY A 351 1.03 6.77 4.70
C GLY A 351 0.97 5.73 5.80
N LEU A 352 0.91 6.18 7.06
CA LEU A 352 0.86 5.32 8.24
C LEU A 352 -0.33 5.70 9.11
N LEU A 353 -1.23 4.74 9.33
CA LEU A 353 -2.33 4.89 10.28
C LEU A 353 -1.97 4.23 11.61
N PHE A 354 -2.19 4.94 12.71
CA PHE A 354 -1.97 4.50 14.08
C PHE A 354 -3.29 4.56 14.87
N PRO A 355 -3.65 3.51 15.64
CA PRO A 355 -4.81 3.58 16.51
C PRO A 355 -4.51 4.46 17.72
N ARG A 356 -5.54 5.16 18.24
CA ARG A 356 -5.41 6.12 19.36
C ARG A 356 -4.61 5.57 20.55
N ARG A 357 -4.83 4.30 20.88
CA ARG A 357 -4.17 3.59 22.00
C ARG A 357 -2.65 3.49 21.88
N GLN A 358 -2.08 3.64 20.68
CA GLN A 358 -0.64 3.61 20.45
C GLN A 358 -0.01 5.01 20.35
N LEU A 359 -0.81 6.08 20.26
CA LEU A 359 -0.30 7.42 19.95
C LEU A 359 0.62 7.99 21.04
N GLU A 360 0.37 7.70 22.31
CA GLU A 360 1.24 8.14 23.41
C GLU A 360 2.67 7.55 23.26
N GLY A 361 2.75 6.27 22.89
CA GLY A 361 4.02 5.59 22.62
C GLY A 361 4.72 6.15 21.38
N VAL A 362 3.97 6.31 20.30
CA VAL A 362 4.47 6.88 19.03
C VAL A 362 4.96 8.32 19.22
N PHE A 363 4.20 9.14 19.95
CA PHE A 363 4.56 10.52 20.30
C PHE A 363 5.89 10.55 21.05
N LYS A 364 6.02 9.77 22.14
CA LYS A 364 7.26 9.69 22.93
C LYS A 364 8.44 9.24 22.08
N LEU A 365 8.24 8.23 21.24
CA LEU A 365 9.28 7.69 20.37
C LEU A 365 9.79 8.73 19.36
N MET A 366 8.89 9.52 18.77
CA MET A 366 9.25 10.57 17.81
C MET A 366 9.86 11.81 18.51
N ARG A 367 9.29 12.23 19.64
CA ARG A 367 9.72 13.44 20.37
C ARG A 367 11.03 13.20 21.15
N TYR A 368 11.19 12.02 21.75
CA TYR A 368 12.28 11.64 22.65
C TYR A 368 12.86 10.26 22.26
N PRO A 369 13.51 10.16 21.09
CA PRO A 369 14.05 8.88 20.62
C PRO A 369 15.15 8.35 21.56
N PRO A 370 15.23 7.03 21.81
CA PRO A 370 16.35 6.45 22.55
C PRO A 370 17.67 6.50 21.78
N TYR A 371 17.64 6.50 20.44
CA TYR A 371 18.83 6.50 19.56
C TYR A 371 18.60 7.30 18.27
N ARG A 372 19.68 7.62 17.54
CA ARG A 372 19.62 8.27 16.22
C ARG A 372 19.34 7.24 15.10
N PHE A 373 18.15 6.67 15.07
CA PHE A 373 17.71 5.84 13.94
C PHE A 373 17.05 6.67 12.83
N PRO A 374 17.16 6.26 11.54
CA PRO A 374 16.30 6.75 10.47
C PRO A 374 14.82 6.49 10.82
N GLY A 375 13.93 7.42 10.46
CA GLY A 375 12.54 7.51 10.95
C GLY A 375 11.81 6.17 11.06
N ASP A 376 11.68 5.42 9.98
CA ASP A 376 10.80 4.24 9.94
C ASP A 376 11.35 3.05 10.72
N MET A 377 12.68 2.93 10.82
CA MET A 377 13.32 1.85 11.57
C MET A 377 13.03 1.94 13.08
N ILE A 378 12.74 3.15 13.58
CA ILE A 378 12.40 3.33 14.99
C ILE A 378 11.04 2.68 15.32
N LEU A 379 10.08 2.73 14.39
CA LEU A 379 8.77 2.12 14.54
C LEU A 379 8.84 0.60 14.43
N GLU A 380 9.70 0.08 13.54
CA GLU A 380 9.95 -1.36 13.43
C GLU A 380 10.53 -1.94 14.72
N GLY A 381 11.53 -1.27 15.30
CA GLY A 381 12.11 -1.66 16.59
C GLY A 381 11.08 -1.58 17.73
N TYR A 382 10.33 -0.47 17.80
CA TYR A 382 9.29 -0.29 18.81
C TYR A 382 8.21 -1.39 18.74
N ALA A 383 7.77 -1.75 17.53
CA ALA A 383 6.82 -2.85 17.33
C ALA A 383 7.39 -4.18 17.81
N GLY A 384 8.65 -4.48 17.48
CA GLY A 384 9.33 -5.69 17.92
C GLY A 384 9.44 -5.78 19.45
N ASP A 385 9.90 -4.71 20.09
CA ASP A 385 10.12 -4.64 21.54
C ASP A 385 8.81 -4.79 22.33
N HIS A 386 7.67 -4.38 21.76
CA HIS A 386 6.35 -4.43 22.39
C HIS A 386 5.47 -5.57 21.88
N GLY A 387 5.98 -6.43 20.99
CA GLY A 387 5.20 -7.52 20.39
C GLY A 387 4.00 -7.07 19.56
N LEU A 388 4.05 -5.84 19.02
CA LEU A 388 2.96 -5.25 18.24
C LEU A 388 3.01 -5.71 16.79
N LYS A 389 1.85 -6.11 16.26
CA LYS A 389 1.68 -6.44 14.85
C LYS A 389 1.72 -5.21 13.96
N LYS A 390 2.12 -5.41 12.71
CA LYS A 390 2.18 -4.38 11.67
C LYS A 390 1.36 -4.86 10.49
N TRP A 391 0.56 -3.99 9.90
CA TRP A 391 -0.33 -4.34 8.79
C TRP A 391 -0.10 -3.41 7.61
N ALA A 392 -0.51 -3.85 6.42
CA ALA A 392 -0.66 -2.99 5.24
C ALA A 392 -2.01 -3.28 4.56
N LEU A 393 -2.63 -2.25 3.99
CA LEU A 393 -3.68 -2.44 3.00
C LEU A 393 -3.09 -3.11 1.76
N ASP A 394 -3.77 -4.12 1.22
CA ASP A 394 -3.37 -4.84 0.02
C ASP A 394 -4.61 -5.03 -0.88
N PRO A 395 -4.73 -4.30 -1.99
CA PRO A 395 -3.71 -3.44 -2.62
C PRO A 395 -3.44 -2.12 -1.85
N SER A 396 -2.28 -1.52 -2.10
CA SER A 396 -1.93 -0.17 -1.62
C SER A 396 -2.96 0.86 -2.10
N VAL A 397 -3.38 1.77 -1.21
CA VAL A 397 -4.36 2.81 -1.55
C VAL A 397 -3.74 4.16 -1.89
N PHE A 398 -2.44 4.32 -1.62
CA PHE A 398 -1.65 5.49 -1.96
C PHE A 398 -0.53 5.13 -2.94
N GLN A 399 0.04 6.16 -3.57
CA GLN A 399 1.27 6.10 -4.37
C GLN A 399 2.13 7.33 -4.13
N HIS A 400 3.44 7.12 -4.06
CA HIS A 400 4.43 8.19 -3.98
C HIS A 400 4.66 8.84 -5.35
N VAL A 401 4.61 10.17 -5.42
CA VAL A 401 4.80 10.93 -6.69
C VAL A 401 6.08 11.75 -6.72
N GLY A 402 6.84 11.79 -5.61
CA GLY A 402 8.14 12.45 -5.51
C GLY A 402 9.26 11.67 -6.22
N PHE A 403 9.24 11.61 -7.55
CA PHE A 403 10.18 10.80 -8.35
C PHE A 403 11.64 11.27 -8.32
N THR A 404 11.88 12.52 -7.91
CA THR A 404 13.21 13.12 -7.84
C THR A 404 13.55 13.30 -6.38
N GLU A 405 14.49 12.51 -5.87
CA GLU A 405 15.06 12.78 -4.54
C GLU A 405 15.58 14.21 -4.52
N SER A 406 15.06 15.01 -3.59
CA SER A 406 15.49 16.40 -3.40
C SER A 406 16.93 16.55 -2.91
N SER A 407 17.68 15.43 -2.75
CA SER A 407 18.95 15.40 -2.03
C SER A 407 20.11 14.63 -2.69
N ALA A 408 19.96 13.90 -3.81
CA ALA A 408 21.08 13.08 -4.31
C ALA A 408 21.13 12.77 -5.83
N GLY A 409 20.62 13.64 -6.71
CA GLY A 409 20.78 13.48 -8.17
C GLY A 409 19.77 12.50 -8.81
N PRO A 410 20.02 11.97 -10.02
CA PRO A 410 19.03 11.27 -10.86
C PRO A 410 18.78 9.81 -10.43
N ARG A 411 18.86 9.50 -9.12
CA ARG A 411 18.46 8.18 -8.62
C ARG A 411 16.93 8.10 -8.58
N ARG A 412 16.39 7.09 -9.25
CA ARG A 412 14.95 6.77 -9.28
C ARG A 412 14.50 6.38 -7.88
N ALA A 413 13.36 6.90 -7.44
CA ALA A 413 12.82 6.68 -6.11
C ALA A 413 12.76 5.19 -5.77
N GLU A 414 13.34 4.80 -4.63
CA GLU A 414 13.27 3.45 -4.05
C GLU A 414 11.86 3.10 -3.52
N VAL A 415 10.86 3.92 -3.89
CA VAL A 415 9.54 3.91 -3.29
C VAL A 415 8.46 3.93 -4.38
N TRP A 416 7.95 2.75 -4.73
CA TRP A 416 7.02 2.61 -5.84
C TRP A 416 6.04 1.45 -5.67
N ASN A 417 4.76 1.66 -6.03
CA ASN A 417 3.75 0.62 -6.06
C ASN A 417 3.22 0.41 -7.49
N PHE A 418 3.65 -0.67 -8.14
CA PHE A 418 3.29 -0.95 -9.54
C PHE A 418 1.80 -1.29 -9.68
N SER A 419 1.23 -1.98 -8.69
CA SER A 419 -0.20 -2.31 -8.65
C SER A 419 -1.08 -1.06 -8.62
N PHE A 420 -0.66 0.01 -7.94
CA PHE A 420 -1.38 1.27 -7.92
C PHE A 420 -1.49 1.92 -9.31
N GLU A 421 -0.40 1.89 -10.08
CA GLU A 421 -0.38 2.49 -11.42
C GLU A 421 -1.20 1.72 -12.47
N ARG A 422 -1.66 0.51 -12.13
CA ARG A 422 -2.59 -0.28 -12.93
C ARG A 422 -4.05 -0.05 -12.59
N MET A 423 -4.37 0.74 -11.55
CA MET A 423 -5.76 1.02 -11.22
C MET A 423 -6.43 1.81 -12.35
N HIS A 424 -7.69 1.49 -12.62
CA HIS A 424 -8.49 2.18 -13.62
C HIS A 424 -9.42 3.24 -12.98
N PRO A 425 -9.81 4.30 -13.73
CA PRO A 425 -10.68 5.37 -13.22
C PRO A 425 -12.04 4.91 -12.70
N LYS A 426 -12.51 3.72 -13.10
CA LYS A 426 -13.80 3.14 -12.69
C LYS A 426 -13.70 2.19 -11.48
N GLY A 427 -12.61 2.23 -10.71
CA GLY A 427 -12.35 1.24 -9.67
C GLY A 427 -11.92 -0.10 -10.26
N TRP A 428 -11.45 -1.00 -9.40
CA TRP A 428 -11.06 -2.36 -9.79
C TRP A 428 -12.27 -3.13 -10.35
N LEU A 429 -12.42 -3.14 -11.67
CA LEU A 429 -13.38 -4.00 -12.39
C LEU A 429 -12.64 -5.19 -12.98
N TRP A 430 -12.30 -6.16 -12.13
CA TRP A 430 -12.19 -7.57 -12.51
C TRP A 430 -12.81 -8.39 -11.38
N GLY A 431 -14.12 -8.57 -11.52
CA GLY A 431 -15.02 -9.17 -10.55
C GLY A 431 -16.43 -9.18 -11.10
N SER A 432 -16.59 -9.71 -12.32
CA SER A 432 -17.86 -10.14 -12.90
C SER A 432 -17.78 -11.61 -13.20
#